data_AF-E1GXF4-F1
#
_entry.id   AF-E1GXF4-F1
#
_cell.length_a   1.000
_cell.length_b   1.000
_cell.length_c   1.000
_cell.angle_alpha   90.00
_cell.angle_beta   90.00
_cell.angle_gamma   90.00
#
_symmetry.space_group_name_H-M   'P 1'
#
loop_
_entity.id
_entity.type
_entity.pdbx_description
1 polymer ?
#
loop_
_entity_poly.entity_id
_entity_poly.type
_entity_poly.pdbx_seq_one_letter_code
_entity_poly.pdbx_strand_id
1 'polypeptide(L)'
;MKTINFSKLALLLLCGSFLLFTSCGKSEIEDMINKEQKQQQEQQEAEKKKKEQEQADAEKKKKEQEQADAEKKKKEQEQADAEKKKKEQEQADAEKKKKEQEQADAEKKKQQEEAEKKKAQEEAEKQKQLEKQKEEQRKKEEAAKKQKEAEEAAKRKQQQEEAARRQKQQQEEAARKKKEQEEAARRKQEELKRKQQQEEAARRQKQQQEEAARRQKQKEAEEAARKKKEQEEAAKKLTLSSSTLTLKPIVTKNVTIGNGVAPYTVVPEDRTKAAVKVYNDKNEFAVTGLNKGKTKIRVTDAKGKTGVVEVTVE
;
A
#
# COMPACT_ATOMS: atom_id res chain seq x y z
N MET A 1 18.08 -95.55 -63.72
CA MET A 1 18.84 -95.88 -62.49
C MET A 1 20.22 -96.37 -62.89
N LYS A 2 21.31 -95.92 -62.21
CA LYS A 2 22.62 -96.59 -61.97
C LYS A 2 23.83 -95.62 -61.95
N THR A 3 24.92 -96.09 -61.34
CA THR A 3 26.36 -95.86 -61.67
C THR A 3 27.03 -94.51 -61.36
N ILE A 4 28.38 -94.55 -61.48
CA ILE A 4 29.40 -93.46 -61.44
C ILE A 4 29.61 -92.90 -60.00
N ASN A 5 30.81 -92.75 -59.43
CA ASN A 5 32.20 -92.58 -59.91
C ASN A 5 33.15 -93.46 -59.04
N PHE A 6 34.32 -93.98 -59.42
CA PHE A 6 35.22 -93.86 -60.58
C PHE A 6 36.02 -92.56 -60.79
N SER A 7 37.28 -92.55 -60.29
CA SER A 7 38.39 -91.86 -60.98
C SER A 7 39.79 -92.33 -60.55
N LYS A 8 40.57 -92.74 -61.56
CA LYS A 8 42.00 -92.41 -61.70
C LYS A 8 43.01 -92.98 -60.68
N LEU A 9 43.02 -94.30 -60.56
CA LEU A 9 44.28 -95.01 -60.88
C LEU A 9 44.36 -95.11 -62.42
N ALA A 10 45.54 -94.96 -63.03
CA ALA A 10 45.67 -94.75 -64.47
C ALA A 10 46.73 -95.68 -65.11
N LEU A 11 46.59 -95.91 -66.42
CA LEU A 11 47.48 -96.66 -67.33
C LEU A 11 47.57 -98.20 -67.07
N LEU A 12 47.68 -99.08 -68.07
CA LEU A 12 47.31 -98.97 -69.50
C LEU A 12 47.26 -100.37 -70.18
N LEU A 13 46.46 -100.51 -71.25
CA LEU A 13 46.63 -101.37 -72.44
C LEU A 13 47.05 -102.87 -72.37
N LEU A 14 46.10 -103.72 -72.82
CA LEU A 14 46.22 -104.60 -74.01
C LEU A 14 46.50 -106.13 -73.88
N CYS A 15 45.61 -106.92 -74.52
CA CYS A 15 45.76 -108.27 -75.11
C CYS A 15 46.06 -109.52 -74.24
N GLY A 16 45.60 -110.68 -74.74
CA GLY A 16 46.02 -112.02 -74.29
C GLY A 16 44.92 -113.07 -74.20
N SER A 17 44.47 -113.64 -75.33
CA SER A 17 43.50 -114.75 -75.38
C SER A 17 44.19 -116.10 -75.69
N PHE A 18 43.45 -117.21 -75.54
CA PHE A 18 43.74 -118.56 -76.10
C PHE A 18 44.96 -119.33 -75.50
N LEU A 19 45.11 -120.65 -75.67
CA LEU A 19 44.17 -121.81 -75.66
C LEU A 19 44.99 -123.13 -75.71
N LEU A 20 44.39 -124.25 -75.26
CA LEU A 20 44.79 -125.66 -75.56
C LEU A 20 46.22 -126.11 -75.12
N PHE A 21 46.68 -127.35 -75.33
CA PHE A 21 46.20 -128.74 -75.07
C PHE A 21 47.29 -129.72 -75.58
N THR A 22 47.30 -131.02 -75.20
CA THR A 22 48.24 -132.10 -75.65
C THR A 22 49.74 -131.90 -75.32
N SER A 23 50.60 -132.86 -74.91
CA SER A 23 50.92 -134.26 -75.31
C SER A 23 51.65 -134.37 -76.66
N CYS A 24 52.63 -135.25 -76.92
CA CYS A 24 53.38 -136.27 -76.15
C CYS A 24 54.69 -136.59 -76.94
N GLY A 25 55.62 -137.49 -76.58
CA GLY A 25 55.77 -138.46 -75.48
C GLY A 25 56.68 -139.64 -75.90
N LYS A 26 57.13 -140.50 -74.97
CA LYS A 26 58.06 -141.68 -75.15
C LYS A 26 59.50 -141.34 -75.59
N SER A 27 60.50 -142.24 -75.53
CA SER A 27 60.94 -143.31 -74.58
C SER A 27 62.27 -143.91 -75.12
N GLU A 28 62.92 -145.02 -74.68
CA GLU A 28 62.76 -146.10 -73.69
C GLU A 28 64.20 -146.71 -73.46
N ILE A 29 64.46 -147.57 -72.44
CA ILE A 29 65.67 -148.47 -72.33
C ILE A 29 67.03 -147.71 -72.07
N GLU A 30 68.15 -148.21 -71.51
CA GLU A 30 68.66 -149.54 -71.03
C GLU A 30 69.62 -149.42 -69.81
N ASP A 31 70.32 -150.52 -69.45
CA ASP A 31 71.73 -150.68 -69.00
C ASP A 31 72.01 -151.11 -67.54
N MET A 32 72.50 -152.33 -67.28
CA MET A 32 72.30 -153.54 -68.09
C MET A 32 72.27 -154.77 -67.19
N ILE A 33 71.42 -155.73 -67.59
CA ILE A 33 71.49 -157.18 -67.32
C ILE A 33 72.49 -157.54 -66.22
N ASN A 34 71.97 -157.34 -65.01
CA ASN A 34 71.90 -158.42 -64.05
C ASN A 34 73.31 -159.00 -63.83
N LYS A 35 74.18 -158.29 -63.08
CA LYS A 35 75.35 -158.88 -62.43
C LYS A 35 75.48 -158.42 -60.97
N GLU A 36 75.10 -159.19 -59.94
CA GLU A 36 74.04 -160.20 -59.79
C GLU A 36 73.43 -160.82 -61.09
N GLN A 37 73.95 -161.97 -61.60
CA GLN A 37 73.57 -162.76 -62.82
C GLN A 37 72.67 -164.01 -62.61
N LYS A 38 72.82 -164.79 -61.54
CA LYS A 38 72.06 -166.01 -61.14
C LYS A 38 71.84 -166.13 -59.59
N GLN A 39 70.65 -165.74 -59.04
CA GLN A 39 70.23 -165.47 -57.62
C GLN A 39 69.46 -164.11 -57.30
N GLN A 40 69.63 -162.92 -57.89
CA GLN A 40 69.86 -162.55 -59.29
C GLN A 40 68.79 -163.17 -60.22
N GLN A 41 68.44 -162.50 -61.32
CA GLN A 41 67.72 -163.10 -62.46
C GLN A 41 66.27 -163.60 -62.24
N GLU A 42 65.55 -163.18 -61.19
CA GLU A 42 64.15 -163.65 -61.00
C GLU A 42 63.13 -162.60 -60.50
N GLN A 43 63.55 -161.44 -59.96
CA GLN A 43 62.61 -160.34 -59.62
C GLN A 43 62.96 -158.99 -60.27
N GLN A 44 63.49 -159.06 -61.50
CA GLN A 44 63.10 -158.09 -62.54
C GLN A 44 61.77 -158.49 -63.22
N GLU A 45 61.07 -159.54 -62.73
CA GLU A 45 59.79 -160.06 -63.23
C GLU A 45 58.55 -159.66 -62.37
N ALA A 46 58.66 -158.60 -61.56
CA ALA A 46 57.52 -157.97 -60.87
C ALA A 46 57.78 -156.48 -60.55
N GLU A 47 58.29 -155.64 -61.44
CA GLU A 47 57.80 -155.35 -62.80
C GLU A 47 56.31 -154.92 -62.87
N LYS A 48 56.07 -153.76 -63.49
CA LYS A 48 54.85 -153.36 -64.25
C LYS A 48 53.44 -153.59 -63.69
N LYS A 49 53.22 -153.92 -62.42
CA LYS A 49 51.92 -153.75 -61.74
C LYS A 49 51.99 -152.64 -60.70
N LYS A 50 50.96 -151.78 -60.68
CA LYS A 50 50.88 -150.57 -59.83
C LYS A 50 52.04 -149.57 -60.05
N LYS A 51 52.33 -149.08 -61.26
CA LYS A 51 51.46 -148.29 -62.19
C LYS A 51 50.06 -148.86 -62.49
N GLU A 52 49.15 -148.49 -61.62
CA GLU A 52 47.71 -148.84 -61.47
C GLU A 52 47.34 -148.31 -60.06
N GLN A 53 46.09 -147.96 -59.79
CA GLN A 53 45.73 -146.98 -58.73
C GLN A 53 46.45 -145.63 -58.98
N GLU A 54 46.08 -144.83 -59.99
CA GLU A 54 44.82 -144.03 -60.11
C GLU A 54 44.88 -142.79 -59.19
N GLN A 55 44.38 -141.59 -59.54
CA GLN A 55 43.07 -141.23 -60.11
C GLN A 55 41.91 -141.65 -59.19
N ALA A 56 40.85 -140.84 -59.12
CA ALA A 56 39.76 -140.93 -58.13
C ALA A 56 40.24 -140.81 -56.64
N ASP A 57 39.65 -140.01 -55.76
CA ASP A 57 38.53 -139.07 -55.84
C ASP A 57 38.88 -137.83 -54.97
N ALA A 58 38.48 -136.59 -55.25
CA ALA A 58 37.42 -136.06 -56.12
C ALA A 58 36.00 -136.53 -55.75
N GLU A 59 35.42 -135.86 -54.73
CA GLU A 59 34.03 -135.98 -54.22
C GLU A 59 33.81 -136.95 -53.01
N LYS A 60 32.77 -136.66 -52.21
CA LYS A 60 32.13 -137.50 -51.15
C LYS A 60 33.07 -138.18 -50.12
N LYS A 61 33.07 -137.80 -48.83
CA LYS A 61 31.98 -137.45 -47.88
C LYS A 61 32.55 -136.48 -46.83
N LYS A 62 31.86 -135.51 -46.21
CA LYS A 62 30.42 -135.22 -45.94
C LYS A 62 29.72 -136.27 -45.07
N LYS A 63 29.56 -135.94 -43.78
CA LYS A 63 29.31 -136.82 -42.60
C LYS A 63 30.59 -137.47 -42.07
N GLU A 64 30.81 -137.61 -40.76
CA GLU A 64 30.34 -136.83 -39.59
C GLU A 64 31.58 -136.03 -39.07
N GLN A 65 31.57 -134.97 -38.25
CA GLN A 65 30.84 -134.59 -37.04
C GLN A 65 31.24 -133.11 -36.79
N GLU A 66 30.41 -132.08 -36.61
CA GLU A 66 29.04 -131.94 -36.09
C GLU A 66 28.84 -132.43 -34.65
N GLN A 67 29.60 -131.83 -33.72
CA GLN A 67 29.17 -131.49 -32.35
C GLN A 67 30.22 -130.61 -31.62
N ALA A 68 29.82 -130.05 -30.47
CA ALA A 68 30.64 -129.30 -29.51
C ALA A 68 31.14 -127.87 -29.86
N ASP A 69 30.59 -127.20 -30.89
CA ASP A 69 30.68 -125.73 -30.98
C ASP A 69 29.68 -125.09 -30.00
N ALA A 70 30.07 -124.97 -28.72
CA ALA A 70 29.17 -124.53 -27.65
C ALA A 70 29.82 -123.73 -26.49
N GLU A 71 31.09 -123.97 -26.13
CA GLU A 71 31.63 -123.51 -24.83
C GLU A 71 32.60 -122.32 -24.88
N LYS A 72 32.67 -121.57 -26.00
CA LYS A 72 33.62 -120.44 -26.16
C LYS A 72 32.95 -119.06 -26.26
N LYS A 73 31.74 -118.89 -25.72
CA LYS A 73 30.93 -117.66 -25.93
C LYS A 73 30.09 -117.20 -24.71
N LYS A 74 30.56 -117.42 -23.47
CA LYS A 74 29.79 -117.05 -22.26
C LYS A 74 30.56 -116.58 -21.02
N LYS A 75 31.83 -116.15 -21.14
CA LYS A 75 32.62 -115.61 -19.99
C LYS A 75 33.38 -114.31 -20.20
N GLU A 76 33.54 -113.81 -21.43
CA GLU A 76 34.17 -112.50 -21.70
C GLU A 76 33.18 -111.34 -21.86
N GLN A 77 31.86 -111.60 -21.79
CA GLN A 77 30.83 -110.58 -22.00
C GLN A 77 30.25 -109.99 -20.69
N GLU A 78 30.65 -110.52 -19.52
CA GLU A 78 30.04 -110.17 -18.22
C GLU A 78 30.74 -108.99 -17.50
N GLN A 79 31.93 -108.57 -17.95
CA GLN A 79 32.69 -107.47 -17.31
C GLN A 79 32.53 -106.10 -17.99
N ALA A 80 31.87 -106.00 -19.16
CA ALA A 80 31.73 -104.75 -19.89
C ALA A 80 30.53 -103.88 -19.45
N ASP A 81 29.38 -104.49 -19.10
CA ASP A 81 28.16 -103.74 -18.75
C ASP A 81 28.21 -103.06 -17.37
N ALA A 82 29.17 -103.44 -16.51
CA ALA A 82 29.36 -102.82 -15.20
C ALA A 82 29.89 -101.37 -15.29
N GLU A 83 30.73 -101.05 -16.28
CA GLU A 83 31.30 -99.69 -16.42
C GLU A 83 30.29 -98.71 -17.01
N LYS A 84 29.52 -99.15 -18.02
CA LYS A 84 28.56 -98.31 -18.75
C LYS A 84 27.51 -97.71 -17.81
N LYS A 85 26.96 -98.54 -16.92
CA LYS A 85 25.92 -98.14 -15.95
C LYS A 85 26.41 -97.10 -14.91
N LYS A 86 27.72 -96.99 -14.68
CA LYS A 86 28.29 -96.03 -13.72
C LYS A 86 28.42 -94.62 -14.32
N LYS A 87 28.84 -94.51 -15.58
CA LYS A 87 28.93 -93.23 -16.32
C LYS A 87 27.57 -92.59 -16.58
N GLU A 88 26.54 -93.41 -16.83
CA GLU A 88 25.19 -92.96 -17.13
C GLU A 88 24.51 -92.29 -15.91
N GLN A 89 24.79 -92.79 -14.69
CA GLN A 89 24.33 -92.18 -13.45
C GLN A 89 25.09 -90.88 -13.10
N GLU A 90 26.41 -90.86 -13.30
CA GLU A 90 27.25 -89.69 -13.03
C GLU A 90 26.92 -88.49 -13.94
N GLN A 91 26.52 -88.73 -15.20
CA GLN A 91 26.04 -87.68 -16.10
C GLN A 91 24.65 -87.15 -15.71
N ALA A 92 23.75 -88.01 -15.22
CA ALA A 92 22.41 -87.60 -14.79
C ALA A 92 22.44 -86.66 -13.57
N ASP A 93 23.23 -86.99 -12.55
CA ASP A 93 23.38 -86.14 -11.36
C ASP A 93 24.10 -84.82 -11.69
N ALA A 94 25.06 -84.83 -12.63
CA ALA A 94 25.73 -83.61 -13.09
C ALA A 94 24.77 -82.65 -13.84
N GLU A 95 23.92 -83.16 -14.73
CA GLU A 95 22.96 -82.32 -15.47
C GLU A 95 21.86 -81.78 -14.53
N LYS A 96 21.35 -82.61 -13.63
CA LYS A 96 20.34 -82.18 -12.64
C LYS A 96 20.88 -81.07 -11.74
N LYS A 97 22.09 -81.25 -11.19
CA LYS A 97 22.75 -80.25 -10.32
C LYS A 97 23.04 -78.94 -11.06
N LYS A 98 23.37 -79.01 -12.36
CA LYS A 98 23.55 -77.81 -13.20
C LYS A 98 22.24 -77.06 -13.42
N LYS A 99 21.13 -77.76 -13.66
CA LYS A 99 19.78 -77.17 -13.79
C LYS A 99 19.27 -76.58 -12.49
N GLU A 100 19.48 -77.24 -11.35
CA GLU A 100 19.15 -76.68 -10.02
C GLU A 100 19.96 -75.41 -9.73
N GLN A 101 21.26 -75.38 -10.07
CA GLN A 101 22.10 -74.20 -9.89
C GLN A 101 21.69 -73.04 -10.83
N GLU A 102 21.41 -73.32 -12.10
CA GLU A 102 20.95 -72.31 -13.07
C GLU A 102 19.59 -71.72 -12.70
N GLN A 103 18.68 -72.53 -12.13
CA GLN A 103 17.40 -72.04 -11.58
C GLN A 103 17.61 -71.21 -10.30
N ALA A 104 18.49 -71.63 -9.38
CA ALA A 104 18.77 -70.89 -8.14
C ALA A 104 19.44 -69.53 -8.39
N ASP A 105 20.37 -69.45 -9.36
CA ASP A 105 21.02 -68.18 -9.72
C ASP A 105 20.07 -67.28 -10.54
N ALA A 106 19.19 -67.84 -11.38
CA ALA A 106 18.11 -67.08 -12.03
C ALA A 106 17.10 -66.53 -11.01
N GLU A 107 16.73 -67.31 -9.98
CA GLU A 107 15.83 -66.85 -8.92
C GLU A 107 16.49 -65.75 -8.06
N LYS A 108 17.73 -65.94 -7.61
CA LYS A 108 18.50 -64.89 -6.92
C LYS A 108 18.57 -63.59 -7.72
N LYS A 109 18.89 -63.67 -9.02
CA LYS A 109 18.95 -62.50 -9.90
C LYS A 109 17.59 -61.80 -9.97
N LYS A 110 16.50 -62.55 -10.07
CA LYS A 110 15.13 -62.02 -10.10
C LYS A 110 14.73 -61.37 -8.77
N GLN A 111 15.09 -61.98 -7.64
CA GLN A 111 14.91 -61.41 -6.30
C GLN A 111 15.75 -60.12 -6.09
N GLN A 112 16.98 -60.06 -6.64
CA GLN A 112 17.78 -58.83 -6.64
C GLN A 112 17.14 -57.72 -7.51
N GLU A 113 16.71 -58.03 -8.74
CA GLU A 113 16.03 -57.07 -9.62
C GLU A 113 14.74 -56.52 -8.99
N GLU A 114 13.97 -57.37 -8.30
CA GLU A 114 12.78 -56.93 -7.56
C GLU A 114 13.15 -56.06 -6.36
N ALA A 115 14.18 -56.42 -5.59
CA ALA A 115 14.65 -55.64 -4.44
C ALA A 115 15.22 -54.27 -4.86
N GLU A 116 15.93 -54.19 -5.99
CA GLU A 116 16.42 -52.92 -6.55
C GLU A 116 15.26 -52.06 -7.09
N LYS A 117 14.28 -52.65 -7.78
CA LYS A 117 13.04 -51.95 -8.18
C LYS A 117 12.27 -51.42 -6.95
N LYS A 118 12.20 -52.20 -5.87
CA LYS A 118 11.55 -51.78 -4.60
C LYS A 118 12.27 -50.60 -3.96
N LYS A 119 13.61 -50.65 -3.88
CA LYS A 119 14.43 -49.52 -3.40
C LYS A 119 14.26 -48.28 -4.28
N ALA A 120 14.30 -48.43 -5.61
CA ALA A 120 14.14 -47.32 -6.54
C ALA A 120 12.74 -46.69 -6.45
N GLN A 121 11.69 -47.49 -6.23
CA GLN A 121 10.34 -46.98 -5.94
C GLN A 121 10.27 -46.26 -4.60
N GLU A 122 10.82 -46.83 -3.53
CA GLU A 122 10.84 -46.21 -2.19
C GLU A 122 11.64 -44.89 -2.17
N GLU A 123 12.75 -44.81 -2.91
CA GLU A 123 13.54 -43.61 -3.06
C GLU A 123 12.82 -42.54 -3.91
N ALA A 124 12.20 -42.92 -5.03
CA ALA A 124 11.38 -42.01 -5.84
C ALA A 124 10.15 -41.49 -5.08
N GLU A 125 9.55 -42.30 -4.21
CA GLU A 125 8.44 -41.89 -3.35
C GLU A 125 8.91 -40.95 -2.23
N LYS A 126 10.06 -41.21 -1.60
CA LYS A 126 10.70 -40.27 -0.65
C LYS A 126 11.07 -38.95 -1.31
N GLN A 127 11.58 -38.96 -2.54
CA GLN A 127 11.84 -37.73 -3.31
C GLN A 127 10.55 -36.94 -3.55
N LYS A 128 9.46 -37.60 -3.98
CA LYS A 128 8.13 -36.96 -4.14
C LYS A 128 7.56 -36.41 -2.82
N GLN A 129 7.76 -37.10 -1.70
CA GLN A 129 7.33 -36.59 -0.39
C GLN A 129 8.15 -35.36 0.03
N LEU A 130 9.47 -35.40 -0.14
CA LEU A 130 10.37 -34.27 0.14
C LEU A 130 10.10 -33.05 -0.75
N GLU A 131 9.76 -33.28 -2.02
CA GLU A 131 9.36 -32.23 -2.96
C GLU A 131 8.02 -31.59 -2.55
N LYS A 132 7.00 -32.39 -2.23
CA LYS A 132 5.72 -31.88 -1.69
C LYS A 132 5.92 -31.08 -0.41
N GLN A 133 6.76 -31.55 0.52
CA GLN A 133 7.07 -30.82 1.75
C GLN A 133 7.75 -29.48 1.46
N LYS A 134 8.72 -29.44 0.54
CA LYS A 134 9.37 -28.18 0.10
C LYS A 134 8.39 -27.23 -0.60
N GLU A 135 7.46 -27.74 -1.41
CA GLU A 135 6.44 -26.93 -2.07
C GLU A 135 5.45 -26.34 -1.06
N GLU A 136 4.99 -27.14 -0.10
CA GLU A 136 4.10 -26.70 0.98
C GLU A 136 4.80 -25.69 1.91
N GLN A 137 6.07 -25.91 2.22
CA GLN A 137 6.89 -24.99 3.02
C GLN A 137 7.10 -23.65 2.30
N ARG A 138 7.39 -23.67 0.99
CA ARG A 138 7.44 -22.46 0.14
C ARG A 138 6.10 -21.71 0.11
N LYS A 139 4.98 -22.42 -0.06
CA LYS A 139 3.64 -21.80 -0.03
C LYS A 139 3.32 -21.15 1.33
N LYS A 140 3.72 -21.79 2.44
CA LYS A 140 3.59 -21.21 3.79
C LYS A 140 4.48 -19.99 3.99
N GLU A 141 5.72 -20.02 3.50
CA GLU A 141 6.65 -18.89 3.56
C GLU A 141 6.18 -17.70 2.72
N GLU A 142 5.69 -17.94 1.49
CA GLU A 142 5.13 -16.92 0.62
C GLU A 142 3.85 -16.30 1.21
N ALA A 143 2.97 -17.11 1.80
CA ALA A 143 1.78 -16.64 2.50
C ALA A 143 2.14 -15.79 3.73
N ALA A 144 3.11 -16.24 4.54
CA ALA A 144 3.61 -15.48 5.70
C ALA A 144 4.28 -14.16 5.29
N LYS A 145 5.01 -14.13 4.16
CA LYS A 145 5.59 -12.90 3.60
C LYS A 145 4.49 -11.93 3.16
N LYS A 146 3.49 -12.40 2.41
CA LYS A 146 2.34 -11.60 1.98
C LYS A 146 1.52 -11.06 3.16
N GLN A 147 1.35 -11.85 4.23
CA GLN A 147 0.70 -11.38 5.46
C GLN A 147 1.49 -10.26 6.14
N LYS A 148 2.81 -10.42 6.32
CA LYS A 148 3.67 -9.37 6.90
C LYS A 148 3.68 -8.09 6.07
N GLU A 149 3.74 -8.22 4.75
CA GLU A 149 3.73 -7.09 3.82
C GLU A 149 2.38 -6.34 3.85
N ALA A 150 1.25 -7.06 3.93
CA ALA A 150 -0.07 -6.47 4.11
C ALA A 150 -0.25 -5.81 5.50
N GLU A 151 0.28 -6.42 6.56
CA GLU A 151 0.26 -5.85 7.92
C GLU A 151 1.09 -4.57 8.01
N GLU A 152 2.28 -4.54 7.39
CA GLU A 152 3.12 -3.36 7.36
C GLU A 152 2.51 -2.24 6.51
N ALA A 153 1.89 -2.58 5.36
CA ALA A 153 1.14 -1.63 4.55
C ALA A 153 -0.06 -1.03 5.32
N ALA A 154 -0.78 -1.84 6.10
CA ALA A 154 -1.87 -1.38 6.96
C ALA A 154 -1.36 -0.42 8.06
N LYS A 155 -0.26 -0.75 8.73
CA LYS A 155 0.39 0.11 9.74
C LYS A 155 0.87 1.44 9.14
N ARG A 156 1.52 1.40 7.97
CA ARG A 156 1.96 2.61 7.24
C ARG A 156 0.76 3.49 6.86
N LYS A 157 -0.35 2.91 6.42
CA LYS A 157 -1.59 3.65 6.11
C LYS A 157 -2.20 4.31 7.35
N GLN A 158 -2.29 3.59 8.48
CA GLN A 158 -2.76 4.15 9.75
C GLN A 158 -1.88 5.30 10.24
N GLN A 159 -0.56 5.16 10.16
CA GLN A 159 0.39 6.23 10.52
C GLN A 159 0.24 7.48 9.63
N GLN A 160 0.03 7.30 8.32
CA GLN A 160 -0.23 8.41 7.40
C GLN A 160 -1.56 9.13 7.72
N GLU A 161 -2.62 8.38 8.00
CA GLU A 161 -3.93 8.95 8.37
C GLU A 161 -3.87 9.70 9.71
N GLU A 162 -3.15 9.15 10.71
CA GLU A 162 -2.95 9.83 11.98
C GLU A 162 -2.08 11.09 11.83
N ALA A 163 -1.02 11.05 11.03
CA ALA A 163 -0.19 12.22 10.73
C ALA A 163 -0.99 13.33 10.05
N ALA A 164 -1.82 12.98 9.06
CA ALA A 164 -2.72 13.93 8.39
C ALA A 164 -3.77 14.51 9.36
N ARG A 165 -4.32 13.69 10.27
CA ARG A 165 -5.24 14.14 11.32
C ARG A 165 -4.58 15.11 12.30
N ARG A 166 -3.35 14.81 12.75
CA ARG A 166 -2.55 15.69 13.62
C ARG A 166 -2.24 17.03 12.93
N GLN A 167 -1.83 17.01 11.67
CA GLN A 167 -1.61 18.25 10.89
C GLN A 167 -2.90 19.08 10.75
N LYS A 168 -4.03 18.45 10.44
CA LYS A 168 -5.34 19.14 10.35
C LYS A 168 -5.74 19.77 11.69
N GLN A 169 -5.52 19.07 12.81
CA GLN A 169 -5.78 19.60 14.15
C GLN A 169 -4.88 20.81 14.47
N GLN A 170 -3.58 20.75 14.16
CA GLN A 170 -2.66 21.87 14.32
C GLN A 170 -3.06 23.10 13.48
N GLN A 171 -3.48 22.89 12.23
CA GLN A 171 -4.00 23.97 11.38
C GLN A 171 -5.29 24.59 11.94
N GLU A 172 -6.21 23.78 12.46
CA GLU A 172 -7.45 24.28 13.06
C GLU A 172 -7.18 25.02 14.38
N GLU A 173 -6.28 24.53 15.22
CA GLU A 173 -5.87 25.20 16.46
C GLU A 173 -5.16 26.54 16.17
N ALA A 174 -4.27 26.59 15.18
CA ALA A 174 -3.64 27.83 14.74
C ALA A 174 -4.68 28.82 14.17
N ALA A 175 -5.67 28.35 13.41
CA ALA A 175 -6.76 29.18 12.90
C ALA A 175 -7.68 29.69 14.03
N ARG A 176 -7.96 28.89 15.06
CA ARG A 176 -8.70 29.31 16.26
C ARG A 176 -7.93 30.37 17.03
N LYS A 177 -6.64 30.14 17.33
CA LYS A 177 -5.75 31.12 17.99
C LYS A 177 -5.63 32.43 17.22
N LYS A 178 -5.54 32.38 15.88
CA LYS A 178 -5.54 33.60 15.05
C LYS A 178 -6.86 34.38 15.16
N LYS A 179 -8.01 33.70 15.08
CA LYS A 179 -9.33 34.34 15.24
C LYS A 179 -9.51 34.96 16.63
N GLU A 180 -9.06 34.26 17.67
CA GLU A 180 -9.10 34.76 19.06
C GLU A 180 -8.22 36.02 19.24
N GLN A 181 -7.02 36.04 18.67
CA GLN A 181 -6.15 37.22 18.65
C GLN A 181 -6.77 38.39 17.87
N GLU A 182 -7.40 38.12 16.72
CA GLU A 182 -8.08 39.12 15.90
C GLU A 182 -9.30 39.71 16.63
N GLU A 183 -10.10 38.88 17.30
CA GLU A 183 -11.23 39.34 18.10
C GLU A 183 -10.77 40.12 19.34
N ALA A 184 -9.74 39.66 20.03
CA ALA A 184 -9.15 40.38 21.16
C ALA A 184 -8.56 41.75 20.74
N ALA A 185 -7.94 41.84 19.56
CA ALA A 185 -7.48 43.10 18.98
C ALA A 185 -8.66 44.03 18.62
N ARG A 186 -9.72 43.49 18.01
CA ARG A 186 -10.95 44.24 17.70
C ARG A 186 -11.62 44.77 18.97
N ARG A 187 -11.80 43.93 20.00
CA ARG A 187 -12.37 44.32 21.31
C ARG A 187 -11.57 45.47 21.94
N LYS A 188 -10.23 45.41 21.91
CA LYS A 188 -9.36 46.51 22.38
C LYS A 188 -9.52 47.80 21.57
N GLN A 189 -9.62 47.73 20.24
CA GLN A 189 -9.88 48.92 19.41
C GLN A 189 -11.26 49.53 19.68
N GLU A 190 -12.28 48.69 19.92
CA GLU A 190 -13.64 49.13 20.23
C GLU A 190 -13.72 49.81 21.60
N GLU A 191 -13.04 49.26 22.62
CA GLU A 191 -12.91 49.87 23.93
C GLU A 191 -12.20 51.23 23.88
N LEU A 192 -11.11 51.35 23.10
CA LEU A 192 -10.40 52.62 22.90
C LEU A 192 -11.28 53.66 22.21
N LYS A 193 -12.01 53.29 21.14
CA LYS A 193 -12.98 54.17 20.47
C LYS A 193 -14.09 54.63 21.42
N ARG A 194 -14.62 53.73 22.25
CA ARG A 194 -15.64 54.06 23.26
C ARG A 194 -15.11 55.04 24.31
N LYS A 195 -13.87 54.85 24.79
CA LYS A 195 -13.20 55.78 25.71
C LYS A 195 -13.01 57.17 25.08
N GLN A 196 -12.53 57.24 23.84
CA GLN A 196 -12.39 58.49 23.09
C GLN A 196 -13.73 59.22 22.91
N GLN A 197 -14.80 58.50 22.55
CA GLN A 197 -16.15 59.07 22.43
C GLN A 197 -16.70 59.60 23.77
N GLN A 198 -16.43 58.90 24.88
CA GLN A 198 -16.82 59.34 26.22
C GLN A 198 -16.04 60.60 26.66
N GLU A 199 -14.74 60.66 26.39
CA GLU A 199 -13.92 61.84 26.67
C GLU A 199 -14.36 63.05 25.82
N GLU A 200 -14.64 62.85 24.53
CA GLU A 200 -15.13 63.91 23.66
C GLU A 200 -16.53 64.41 24.09
N ALA A 201 -17.43 63.51 24.47
CA ALA A 201 -18.75 63.87 25.00
C ALA A 201 -18.65 64.69 26.30
N ALA A 202 -17.77 64.28 27.22
CA ALA A 202 -17.51 65.02 28.46
C ALA A 202 -16.90 66.40 28.19
N ARG A 203 -15.97 66.51 27.22
CA ARG A 203 -15.39 67.78 26.78
C ARG A 203 -16.44 68.71 26.17
N ARG A 204 -17.32 68.19 25.30
CA ARG A 204 -18.44 68.94 24.71
C ARG A 204 -19.42 69.44 25.78
N GLN A 205 -19.78 68.61 26.77
CA GLN A 205 -20.62 69.03 27.90
C GLN A 205 -19.96 70.13 28.74
N LYS A 206 -18.66 70.01 29.05
CA LYS A 206 -17.92 71.05 29.79
C LYS A 206 -17.87 72.38 29.03
N GLN A 207 -17.68 72.34 27.71
CA GLN A 207 -17.72 73.55 26.87
C GLN A 207 -19.12 74.20 26.86
N GLN A 208 -20.19 73.41 26.76
CA GLN A 208 -21.57 73.92 26.84
C GLN A 208 -21.88 74.55 28.21
N GLN A 209 -21.39 73.96 29.31
CA GLN A 209 -21.51 74.54 30.65
C GLN A 209 -20.74 75.86 30.80
N GLU A 210 -19.50 75.94 30.29
CA GLU A 210 -18.74 77.19 30.33
C GLU A 210 -19.41 78.28 29.46
N GLU A 211 -19.91 77.94 28.28
CA GLU A 211 -20.60 78.89 27.41
C GLU A 211 -21.92 79.37 28.05
N ALA A 212 -22.70 78.48 28.65
CA ALA A 212 -23.90 78.85 29.39
C ALA A 212 -23.59 79.80 30.55
N ALA A 213 -22.54 79.52 31.34
CA ALA A 213 -22.09 80.38 32.43
C ALA A 213 -21.57 81.75 31.93
N ARG A 214 -20.88 81.80 30.79
CA ARG A 214 -20.46 83.05 30.13
C ARG A 214 -21.67 83.87 29.67
N ARG A 215 -22.64 83.24 28.99
CA ARG A 215 -23.90 83.87 28.53
C ARG A 215 -24.73 84.39 29.70
N GLN A 216 -24.78 83.67 30.83
CA GLN A 216 -25.44 84.13 32.05
C GLN A 216 -24.76 85.38 32.62
N LYS A 217 -23.44 85.35 32.83
CA LYS A 217 -22.68 86.50 33.33
C LYS A 217 -22.79 87.73 32.42
N GLN A 218 -22.89 87.54 31.10
CA GLN A 218 -23.14 88.63 30.16
C GLN A 218 -24.53 89.26 30.36
N LYS A 219 -25.59 88.46 30.52
CA LYS A 219 -26.94 88.96 30.82
C LYS A 219 -27.00 89.70 32.16
N GLU A 220 -26.39 89.14 33.20
CA GLU A 220 -26.32 89.77 34.54
C GLU A 220 -25.59 91.12 34.47
N ALA A 221 -24.48 91.20 33.73
CA ALA A 221 -23.74 92.45 33.51
C ALA A 221 -24.53 93.47 32.67
N GLU A 222 -25.26 93.04 31.65
CA GLU A 222 -26.13 93.90 30.82
C GLU A 222 -27.29 94.45 31.65
N GLU A 223 -27.96 93.62 32.46
CA GLU A 223 -29.04 94.04 33.34
C GLU A 223 -28.55 95.01 34.42
N ALA A 224 -27.38 94.74 35.03
CA ALA A 224 -26.74 95.65 35.97
C ALA A 224 -26.38 97.00 35.32
N ALA A 225 -25.85 96.98 34.09
CA ALA A 225 -25.56 98.20 33.32
C ALA A 225 -26.83 98.99 32.96
N ARG A 226 -27.93 98.29 32.62
CA ARG A 226 -29.24 98.91 32.38
C ARG A 226 -29.80 99.55 33.65
N LYS A 227 -29.81 98.83 34.78
CA LYS A 227 -30.24 99.34 36.09
C LYS A 227 -29.40 100.55 36.53
N LYS A 228 -28.08 100.53 36.31
CA LYS A 228 -27.21 101.68 36.60
C LYS A 228 -27.56 102.90 35.74
N LYS A 229 -27.78 102.73 34.44
CA LYS A 229 -28.23 103.82 33.55
C LYS A 229 -29.59 104.38 33.95
N GLU A 230 -30.53 103.53 34.35
CA GLU A 230 -31.85 103.92 34.82
C GLU A 230 -31.79 104.73 36.12
N GLN A 231 -30.95 104.31 37.07
CA GLN A 231 -30.66 105.07 38.29
C GLN A 231 -29.97 106.42 38.00
N GLU A 232 -29.06 106.47 37.03
CA GLU A 232 -28.40 107.71 36.61
C GLU A 232 -29.38 108.69 35.96
N GLU A 233 -30.26 108.21 35.09
CA GLU A 233 -31.33 109.01 34.47
C GLU A 233 -32.39 109.46 35.48
N ALA A 234 -32.72 108.62 36.47
CA ALA A 234 -33.58 109.03 37.59
C ALA A 234 -32.91 110.13 38.44
N ALA A 235 -31.60 110.01 38.72
CA ALA A 235 -30.84 111.01 39.46
C ALA A 235 -30.74 112.37 38.73
N LYS A 236 -30.85 112.40 37.39
CA LYS A 236 -30.91 113.62 36.55
C LYS A 236 -32.29 114.29 36.53
N LYS A 237 -33.35 113.64 37.03
CA LYS A 237 -34.70 114.23 37.12
C LYS A 237 -34.94 114.83 38.49
N LEU A 238 -35.75 115.89 38.52
CA LEU A 238 -36.26 116.46 39.76
C LEU A 238 -37.41 115.60 40.30
N THR A 239 -37.43 115.34 41.60
CA THR A 239 -38.59 114.74 42.26
C THR A 239 -39.53 115.86 42.66
N LEU A 240 -40.82 115.74 42.33
CA LEU A 240 -41.83 116.76 42.61
C LEU A 240 -42.92 116.14 43.49
N SER A 241 -43.43 116.88 44.48
CA SER A 241 -44.45 116.34 45.41
C SER A 241 -45.75 115.91 44.74
N SER A 242 -46.03 116.43 43.54
CA SER A 242 -46.96 115.80 42.60
C SER A 242 -46.52 116.05 41.16
N SER A 243 -46.62 115.03 40.31
CA SER A 243 -46.44 115.12 38.86
C SER A 243 -47.72 115.53 38.12
N THR A 244 -48.87 115.50 38.80
CA THR A 244 -50.17 115.95 38.29
C THR A 244 -50.88 116.83 39.31
N LEU A 245 -51.63 117.83 38.85
CA LEU A 245 -52.47 118.68 39.69
C LEU A 245 -53.84 118.88 39.05
N THR A 246 -54.91 118.73 39.83
CA THR A 246 -56.25 119.20 39.47
C THR A 246 -56.60 120.39 40.36
N LEU A 247 -56.90 121.53 39.74
CA LEU A 247 -57.19 122.81 40.39
C LEU A 247 -58.54 123.35 39.91
N LYS A 248 -59.18 124.18 40.73
CA LYS A 248 -60.27 125.07 40.28
C LYS A 248 -59.68 126.44 39.91
N PRO A 249 -60.35 127.25 39.08
CA PRO A 249 -59.97 128.64 38.84
C PRO A 249 -59.68 129.41 40.14
N ILE A 250 -58.64 130.23 40.12
CA ILE A 250 -58.14 131.08 41.21
C ILE A 250 -57.55 130.28 42.41
N VAL A 251 -57.74 128.96 42.49
CA VAL A 251 -57.14 128.12 43.55
C VAL A 251 -55.65 127.92 43.31
N THR A 252 -54.88 128.06 44.40
CA THR A 252 -53.42 127.87 44.43
C THR A 252 -53.03 126.62 45.21
N LYS A 253 -52.01 125.89 44.73
CA LYS A 253 -51.36 124.77 45.43
C LYS A 253 -49.83 124.86 45.30
N ASN A 254 -49.12 124.43 46.34
CA ASN A 254 -47.66 124.38 46.33
C ASN A 254 -47.19 123.00 45.88
N VAL A 255 -46.10 122.97 45.10
CA VAL A 255 -45.33 121.79 44.74
C VAL A 255 -43.92 121.96 45.26
N THR A 256 -43.42 120.99 46.04
CA THR A 256 -42.03 121.00 46.52
C THR A 256 -41.13 120.26 45.53
N ILE A 257 -39.88 120.73 45.44
CA ILE A 257 -38.84 120.24 44.54
C ILE A 257 -37.79 119.51 45.37
N GLY A 258 -37.69 118.21 45.18
CA GLY A 258 -36.63 117.36 45.69
C GLY A 258 -35.59 117.01 44.61
N ASN A 259 -34.44 116.51 45.06
CA ASN A 259 -33.29 116.12 44.20
C ASN A 259 -32.74 117.27 43.31
N GLY A 260 -33.11 118.52 43.55
CA GLY A 260 -32.67 119.70 42.80
C GLY A 260 -31.69 120.59 43.55
N VAL A 261 -31.15 121.59 42.85
CA VAL A 261 -30.33 122.67 43.41
C VAL A 261 -30.85 124.03 42.95
N ALA A 262 -31.24 124.86 43.92
CA ALA A 262 -31.70 126.23 43.68
C ALA A 262 -30.59 127.13 43.07
N PRO A 263 -30.92 128.20 42.33
CA PRO A 263 -32.27 128.66 41.98
C PRO A 263 -32.96 127.78 40.92
N TYR A 264 -34.29 127.79 40.94
CA TYR A 264 -35.14 127.07 39.99
C TYR A 264 -35.77 128.02 38.97
N THR A 265 -35.78 127.59 37.72
CA THR A 265 -36.58 128.18 36.63
C THR A 265 -37.84 127.36 36.47
N VAL A 266 -39.02 127.97 36.62
CA VAL A 266 -40.30 127.27 36.45
C VAL A 266 -41.19 127.99 35.44
N VAL A 267 -41.60 127.29 34.39
CA VAL A 267 -42.31 127.86 33.24
C VAL A 267 -43.54 127.01 32.89
N PRO A 268 -44.78 127.55 32.99
CA PRO A 268 -45.96 126.95 32.37
C PRO A 268 -45.90 127.10 30.85
N GLU A 269 -46.23 126.03 30.12
CA GLU A 269 -46.27 126.01 28.66
C GLU A 269 -47.47 126.83 28.11
N ASP A 270 -48.58 126.88 28.84
CA ASP A 270 -49.69 127.81 28.58
C ASP A 270 -49.97 128.69 29.82
N ARG A 271 -49.47 129.93 29.74
CA ARG A 271 -49.63 130.99 30.75
C ARG A 271 -51.07 131.47 30.92
N THR A 272 -52.00 131.11 30.03
CA THR A 272 -53.42 131.43 30.17
C THR A 272 -54.16 130.44 31.07
N LYS A 273 -53.59 129.25 31.30
CA LYS A 273 -54.21 128.18 32.12
C LYS A 273 -53.66 128.12 33.53
N ALA A 274 -52.36 128.36 33.72
CA ALA A 274 -51.74 128.38 35.03
C ALA A 274 -50.72 129.53 35.18
N ALA A 275 -50.80 130.23 36.30
CA ALA A 275 -49.73 131.11 36.78
C ALA A 275 -48.83 130.35 37.77
N VAL A 276 -47.56 130.78 37.87
CA VAL A 276 -46.57 130.17 38.77
C VAL A 276 -45.79 131.25 39.52
N LYS A 277 -45.51 131.01 40.80
CA LYS A 277 -44.57 131.79 41.62
C LYS A 277 -43.59 130.87 42.34
N VAL A 278 -42.30 131.14 42.21
CA VAL A 278 -41.20 130.28 42.70
C VAL A 278 -40.66 130.80 44.03
N TYR A 279 -40.35 129.89 44.96
CA TYR A 279 -39.77 130.16 46.28
C TYR A 279 -38.47 129.35 46.43
N ASN A 280 -37.38 129.91 45.91
CA ASN A 280 -36.05 129.27 45.88
C ASN A 280 -35.49 129.01 47.29
N ASP A 281 -35.87 129.83 48.27
CA ASP A 281 -35.59 129.71 49.70
C ASP A 281 -36.15 128.43 50.33
N LYS A 282 -37.26 127.91 49.79
CA LYS A 282 -38.00 126.77 50.33
C LYS A 282 -37.96 125.53 49.43
N ASN A 283 -37.33 125.63 48.27
CA ASN A 283 -37.38 124.63 47.20
C ASN A 283 -38.84 124.28 46.80
N GLU A 284 -39.70 125.28 46.67
CA GLU A 284 -41.10 125.08 46.26
C GLU A 284 -41.56 126.08 45.20
N PHE A 285 -42.67 125.79 44.53
CA PHE A 285 -43.39 126.75 43.71
C PHE A 285 -44.90 126.63 43.91
N ALA A 286 -45.58 127.77 43.94
CA ALA A 286 -47.02 127.86 43.95
C ALA A 286 -47.55 127.89 42.52
N VAL A 287 -48.52 127.03 42.22
CA VAL A 287 -49.27 126.97 40.97
C VAL A 287 -50.68 127.46 41.21
N THR A 288 -51.13 128.47 40.46
CA THR A 288 -52.49 129.01 40.53
C THR A 288 -53.23 128.68 39.24
N GLY A 289 -54.36 127.99 39.33
CA GLY A 289 -55.24 127.75 38.18
C GLY A 289 -55.91 129.06 37.72
N LEU A 290 -55.92 129.32 36.43
CA LEU A 290 -56.52 130.53 35.84
C LEU A 290 -57.81 130.20 35.09
N ASN A 291 -57.68 129.60 33.91
CA ASN A 291 -58.79 129.26 33.01
C ASN A 291 -58.87 127.75 32.79
N LYS A 292 -60.09 127.24 32.61
CA LYS A 292 -60.36 125.81 32.34
C LYS A 292 -59.52 125.28 31.17
N GLY A 293 -58.97 124.08 31.33
CA GLY A 293 -58.12 123.42 30.34
C GLY A 293 -56.97 122.62 30.96
N LYS A 294 -56.04 122.16 30.12
CA LYS A 294 -54.83 121.45 30.56
C LYS A 294 -53.58 122.19 30.10
N THR A 295 -52.53 122.18 30.91
CA THR A 295 -51.19 122.69 30.57
C THR A 295 -50.11 121.87 31.28
N LYS A 296 -48.84 122.04 30.88
CA LYS A 296 -47.70 121.44 31.58
C LYS A 296 -46.79 122.54 32.11
N ILE A 297 -46.16 122.28 33.26
CA ILE A 297 -45.22 123.19 33.91
C ILE A 297 -43.87 122.51 33.94
N ARG A 298 -42.88 123.15 33.32
CA ARG A 298 -41.50 122.70 33.26
C ARG A 298 -40.71 123.34 34.39
N VAL A 299 -40.14 122.51 35.26
CA VAL A 299 -39.21 122.89 36.34
C VAL A 299 -37.80 122.56 35.87
N THR A 300 -36.86 123.49 35.99
CA THR A 300 -35.44 123.29 35.71
C THR A 300 -34.61 123.84 36.88
N ASP A 301 -33.61 123.11 37.36
CA ASP A 301 -32.71 123.55 38.44
C ASP A 301 -31.42 124.21 37.91
N ALA A 302 -30.60 124.74 38.82
CA ALA A 302 -29.34 125.41 38.48
C ALA A 302 -28.27 124.48 37.87
N LYS A 303 -28.49 123.16 37.88
CA LYS A 303 -27.64 122.12 37.27
C LYS A 303 -28.25 121.52 36.01
N GLY A 304 -29.36 122.08 35.52
CA GLY A 304 -30.06 121.62 34.32
C GLY A 304 -30.91 120.36 34.51
N LYS A 305 -31.10 119.87 35.75
CA LYS A 305 -32.07 118.81 36.03
C LYS A 305 -33.47 119.31 35.74
N THR A 306 -34.34 118.46 35.23
CA THR A 306 -35.72 118.84 34.87
C THR A 306 -36.78 117.98 35.56
N GLY A 307 -37.94 118.59 35.78
CA GLY A 307 -39.18 117.95 36.21
C GLY A 307 -40.37 118.56 35.47
N VAL A 308 -41.50 117.84 35.42
CA VAL A 308 -42.73 118.31 34.75
C VAL A 308 -43.93 118.04 35.66
N VAL A 309 -44.83 119.01 35.76
CA VAL A 309 -46.17 118.84 36.37
C VAL A 309 -47.22 119.05 35.31
N GLU A 310 -48.16 118.11 35.17
CA GLU A 310 -49.34 118.29 34.32
C GLU A 310 -50.49 118.89 35.15
N VAL A 311 -51.01 120.03 34.73
CA VAL A 311 -52.04 120.78 35.46
C VAL A 311 -53.34 120.76 34.66
N THR A 312 -54.41 120.26 35.29
CA THR A 312 -55.78 120.37 34.81
C THR A 312 -56.51 121.42 35.65
N VAL A 313 -57.15 122.38 35.00
CA VAL A 313 -58.04 123.36 35.64
C VAL A 313 -59.47 123.04 35.22
N GLU A 314 -60.36 122.85 36.20
CA GLU A 314 -61.75 122.39 36.02
C GLU A 314 -62.79 123.42 36.47
#